data_AF-L1J8Q3-F1
#
_entry.id   AF-L1J8Q3-F1
#
_cell.length_a   1.000
_cell.length_b   1.000
_cell.length_c   1.000
_cell.angle_alpha   90.00
_cell.angle_beta   90.00
_cell.angle_gamma   90.00
#
_symmetry.space_group_name_H-M   'P 1'
#
loop_
_entity.id
_entity.type
_entity.pdbx_description
1 polymer ?
#
loop_
_entity_poly.entity_id
_entity_poly.type
_entity_poly.pdbx_seq_one_letter_code
_entity_poly.pdbx_strand_id
1 'polypeptide(L)' 'YYSILGVAKNATQQEVKKAYLQAAQKFHPDVAPEDQRKTAEVRFKEVNAAYEV' A
#
# COMPACT_ATOMS: atom_id res chain seq x y z
N TYR A 1 1.39 2.74 -10.38
CA TYR A 1 2.65 1.97 -10.19
C TYR A 1 2.34 0.60 -9.59
N TYR A 2 1.99 -0.38 -10.42
CA TYR A 2 1.47 -1.67 -9.96
C TYR A 2 2.50 -2.54 -9.19
N SER A 3 3.80 -2.40 -9.48
CA SER A 3 4.87 -3.14 -8.78
C SER A 3 5.03 -2.77 -7.30
N ILE A 4 4.65 -1.57 -6.88
CA ILE A 4 4.79 -1.10 -5.49
C ILE A 4 3.71 -1.72 -4.60
N LEU A 5 2.47 -1.75 -5.10
CA LEU A 5 1.34 -2.41 -4.45
C LEU A 5 1.44 -3.94 -4.51
N GLY A 6 2.43 -4.50 -5.24
CA GLY A 6 2.57 -5.94 -5.45
C GLY A 6 1.43 -6.52 -6.30
N VAL A 7 0.72 -5.68 -7.05
CA VAL A 7 -0.40 -6.07 -7.90
C VAL A 7 0.06 -6.16 -9.35
N ALA A 8 -0.61 -7.01 -10.12
CA ALA A 8 -0.31 -7.16 -11.54
C ALA A 8 -0.63 -5.86 -12.29
N LYS A 9 0.11 -5.55 -13.38
CA LYS A 9 -0.14 -4.35 -14.22
C LYS A 9 -1.53 -4.31 -14.85
N ASN A 10 -2.21 -5.45 -14.91
CA ASN A 10 -3.58 -5.61 -15.39
C ASN A 10 -4.60 -5.72 -14.25
N ALA A 11 -4.19 -5.48 -13.00
CA ALA A 11 -5.09 -5.57 -11.86
C ALA A 11 -6.26 -4.60 -12.03
N THR A 12 -7.46 -5.12 -11.80
CA THR A 12 -8.67 -4.31 -11.87
C THR A 12 -8.75 -3.33 -10.71
N GLN A 13 -9.48 -2.23 -10.84
CA GLN A 13 -9.66 -1.26 -9.74
C GLN A 13 -10.15 -1.94 -8.44
N GLN A 14 -10.92 -3.02 -8.53
CA GLN A 14 -11.35 -3.80 -7.36
C GLN A 14 -10.17 -4.51 -6.68
N GLU A 15 -9.26 -5.12 -7.45
CA GLU A 15 -8.04 -5.75 -6.93
C GLU A 15 -7.08 -4.71 -6.35
N VAL A 16 -6.90 -3.58 -7.03
CA VAL A 16 -6.07 -2.48 -6.53
C VAL A 16 -6.63 -1.94 -5.22
N LYS A 17 -7.95 -1.73 -5.11
CA LYS A 17 -8.60 -1.28 -3.88
C LYS A 17 -8.47 -2.30 -2.74
N LYS A 18 -8.57 -3.60 -3.06
CA LYS A 18 -8.41 -4.67 -2.08
C LYS A 18 -6.97 -4.79 -1.58
N ALA A 19 -6.00 -4.72 -2.49
CA ALA A 19 -4.58 -4.71 -2.16
C ALA A 19 -4.19 -3.44 -1.38
N TYR A 20 -4.75 -2.28 -1.74
CA TYR A 20 -4.61 -1.03 -1.00
C TYR A 20 -5.09 -1.19 0.44
N LEU A 21 -6.30 -1.71 0.67
CA LEU A 21 -6.85 -1.91 2.01
C LEU A 21 -6.01 -2.88 2.84
N GLN A 22 -5.53 -3.96 2.23
CA GLN A 22 -4.64 -4.93 2.90
C GLN A 22 -3.27 -4.32 3.23
N ALA A 23 -2.68 -3.57 2.31
CA ALA A 23 -1.42 -2.86 2.53
C ALA A 23 -1.57 -1.76 3.58
N ALA A 24 -2.68 -1.01 3.54
CA ALA A 24 -3.01 0.03 4.51
C ALA A 24 -3.12 -0.53 5.93
N GLN A 25 -3.78 -1.69 6.12
CA GLN A 25 -3.81 -2.35 7.44
C GLN A 25 -2.43 -2.87 7.87
N LYS A 26 -1.62 -3.37 6.93
CA LYS A 26 -0.30 -3.94 7.23
C LYS A 26 0.76 -2.87 7.52
N PHE A 27 0.61 -1.70 6.93
CA PHE A 27 1.49 -0.54 7.07
C PHE A 27 0.82 0.60 7.84
N HIS A 28 -0.23 0.32 8.61
CA HIS A 28 -0.84 1.35 9.43
C HIS A 28 0.10 1.68 10.60
N PRO A 29 0.44 2.94 10.87
CA PRO A 29 1.39 3.33 11.92
C PRO A 29 0.92 2.96 13.34
N ASP A 30 -0.38 2.66 13.50
CA ASP A 30 -1.00 2.24 14.76
C ASP A 30 -0.78 0.75 15.10
N VAL A 31 -0.61 -0.11 14.07
CA VAL A 31 -0.28 -1.54 14.25
C VAL A 31 1.19 -1.86 13.93
N ALA A 32 1.89 -0.95 13.26
CA ALA A 32 3.31 -1.12 12.96
C ALA A 32 4.18 -0.77 14.19
N PRO A 33 5.19 -1.59 14.53
CA PRO A 33 6.14 -1.27 15.60
C PRO A 33 6.89 0.03 15.29
N GLU A 34 7.38 0.72 16.32
CA GLU A 34 8.00 2.05 16.19
C GLU A 34 9.15 2.10 15.17
N ASP A 35 9.99 1.07 15.13
CA ASP A 35 11.06 0.90 14.14
C ASP A 35 10.56 0.82 12.68
N GLN A 36 9.33 0.35 12.49
CA GLN A 36 8.73 0.17 11.17
C GLN A 36 7.79 1.32 10.79
N ARG A 37 7.49 2.27 11.68
CA ARG A 37 6.61 3.42 11.37
C ARG A 37 7.10 4.21 10.16
N LYS A 38 8.40 4.48 10.05
CA LYS A 38 8.98 5.19 8.89
C LYS A 38 8.80 4.40 7.60
N THR A 39 9.09 3.09 7.63
CA THR A 39 8.92 2.21 6.47
C THR A 39 7.45 2.08 6.09
N ALA A 40 6.57 2.01 7.08
CA ALA A 40 5.13 1.92 6.92
C ALA A 40 4.56 3.20 6.29
N GLU A 41 4.99 4.38 6.73
CA GLU A 41 4.61 5.68 6.14
C GLU A 41 5.08 5.82 4.69
N VAL A 42 6.34 5.43 4.39
CA VAL A 42 6.87 5.44 3.02
C VAL A 42 6.05 4.51 2.13
N ARG A 43 5.84 3.26 2.56
CA ARG A 43 5.03 2.30 1.79
C ARG A 43 3.59 2.77 1.62
N PHE A 44 2.99 3.39 2.64
CA PHE A 44 1.65 3.94 2.56
C PHE A 44 1.55 5.06 1.52
N LYS A 45 2.54 5.96 1.47
CA LYS A 45 2.64 7.00 0.44
C LYS A 45 2.79 6.42 -0.96
N GLU A 46 3.67 5.44 -1.14
CA GLU A 46 3.86 4.82 -2.45
C GLU A 46 2.61 4.06 -2.92
N VAL A 47 1.91 3.41 -1.98
CA VAL A 47 0.63 2.72 -2.22
C VAL A 47 -0.48 3.70 -2.62
N ASN A 48 -0.57 4.87 -1.96
CA ASN A 48 -1.49 5.94 -2.35
C ASN A 48 -1.17 6.48 -3.75
N ALA A 49 0.10 6.80 -4.02
CA ALA A 49 0.54 7.30 -5.33
C ALA A 49 0.30 6.28 -6.44
N ALA A 50 0.37 4.99 -6.13
CA ALA A 50 0.07 3.93 -7.08
C ALA A 50 -1.43 3.72 -7.34
N TYR A 51 -2.31 4.15 -6.43
CA TYR A 51 -3.77 4.14 -6.57
C TYR A 51 -4.29 5.40 -7.29
N GLU A 52 -3.61 6.53 -7.15
CA GLU A 52 -4.00 7.83 -7.74
C GLU A 52 -3.63 7.97 -9.24
N VAL A 53 -2.85 7.02 -9.79
CA VAL A 53 -2.42 6.94 -11.20
C VAL A 53 -3.17 5.83 -11.93
#